data_AF-A0A8R1IT54-F1
#
_entry.id   AF-A0A8R1IT54-F1
#
_cell.length_a   1.000
_cell.length_b   1.000
_cell.length_c   1.000
_cell.angle_alpha   90.00
_cell.angle_beta   90.00
_cell.angle_gamma   90.00
#
_symmetry.space_group_name_H-M   'P 1'
#
loop_
_entity.id
_entity.type
_entity.pdbx_description
1 polymer ?
#
loop_
_entity_poly.entity_id
_entity_poly.type
_entity_poly.pdbx_seq_one_letter_code
_entity_poly.pdbx_strand_id
1 'polypeptide(L)'
;MARDRHWPSWRRISPGFLDKNLWPASSPDLNPMDFSVWGMLEGKIAGKVFATVDDLKAALEVAWASIDDGYLRRTVNSVKKRLRACVKARGSNFEILL
;
A
#
# COMPACT_ATOMS: atom_id res chain seq x y z
N MET A 1 21.55 13.14 13.21
CA MET A 1 20.46 13.54 14.12
C MET A 1 19.14 12.99 13.59
N ALA A 2 18.75 11.79 14.00
CA ALA A 2 17.44 11.23 13.69
C ALA A 2 16.44 11.83 14.67
N ARG A 3 15.49 12.65 14.19
CA ARG A 3 14.39 13.11 15.03
C ARG A 3 13.54 11.89 15.36
N ASP A 4 13.35 11.64 16.65
CA ASP A 4 12.37 10.69 17.16
C ASP A 4 10.99 11.03 16.58
N ARG A 5 10.63 10.31 15.52
CA ARG A 5 9.24 10.18 15.09
C ARG A 5 8.58 9.36 16.20
N HIS A 6 7.77 10.00 17.02
CA HIS A 6 7.03 9.39 18.12
C HIS A 6 6.16 8.25 17.56
N TRP A 7 6.73 7.05 17.52
CA TRP A 7 6.08 5.85 17.03
C TRP A 7 5.59 5.02 18.22
N PRO A 8 4.29 4.67 18.29
CA PRO A 8 3.77 3.83 19.36
C PRO A 8 4.56 2.52 19.43
N SER A 9 4.87 2.03 20.63
CA SER A 9 5.64 0.79 20.79
C SER A 9 5.05 -0.32 19.92
N TRP A 10 5.87 -0.84 18.99
CA TRP A 10 5.53 -1.84 17.96
C TRP A 10 4.80 -3.11 18.50
N ARG A 11 4.84 -3.34 19.81
CA ARG A 11 4.21 -4.47 20.51
C ARG A 11 2.68 -4.45 20.52
N ARG A 12 2.03 -3.32 20.19
CA ARG A 12 0.56 -3.17 20.29
C ARG A 12 -0.18 -3.14 18.94
N ILE A 13 0.50 -3.35 17.82
CA ILE A 13 -0.14 -3.37 16.50
C ILE A 13 -0.86 -4.71 16.31
N SER A 14 -2.15 -4.73 16.65
CA SER A 14 -3.05 -5.85 16.39
C SER A 14 -3.44 -5.89 14.90
N PRO A 15 -3.77 -7.05 14.30
CA PRO A 15 -3.77 -7.24 12.84
C PRO A 15 -4.97 -6.65 12.08
N GLY A 16 -5.75 -5.77 12.72
CA GLY A 16 -7.11 -5.44 12.31
C GLY A 16 -7.31 -4.05 11.69
N PHE A 17 -6.23 -3.37 11.27
CA PHE A 17 -6.15 -1.97 10.82
C PHE A 17 -5.60 -1.05 11.92
N LEU A 18 -4.57 -0.28 11.58
CA LEU A 18 -4.03 0.76 12.45
C LEU A 18 -5.12 1.83 12.62
N ASP A 19 -5.41 2.26 13.85
CA ASP A 19 -6.22 3.45 14.06
C ASP A 19 -5.61 4.61 13.25
N LYS A 20 -6.45 5.51 12.70
CA LYS A 20 -5.99 6.62 11.86
C LYS A 20 -4.88 7.45 12.52
N ASN A 21 -4.90 7.57 13.85
CA ASN A 21 -3.93 8.34 14.62
C ASN A 21 -2.64 7.56 14.91
N LEU A 22 -2.60 6.27 14.57
CA LEU A 22 -1.45 5.37 14.71
C LEU A 22 -0.75 5.11 13.37
N TRP A 23 -1.24 5.67 12.25
CA TRP A 23 -0.58 5.51 10.96
C TRP A 23 0.74 6.31 10.90
N PRO A 24 1.86 5.71 10.45
CA PRO A 24 3.12 6.43 10.39
C PRO A 24 3.10 7.44 9.25
N ALA A 25 3.65 8.63 9.51
CA ALA A 25 3.97 9.57 8.44
C ALA A 25 4.95 8.92 7.45
N SER A 26 4.69 9.09 6.15
CA SER A 26 5.53 8.60 5.04
C SER A 26 5.71 7.08 5.04
N SER A 27 4.61 6.31 5.02
CA SER A 27 4.66 4.84 4.98
C SER A 27 3.82 4.23 3.84
N PRO A 28 4.18 4.52 2.58
CA PRO A 28 3.52 3.90 1.42
C PRO A 28 3.67 2.37 1.42
N ASP A 29 4.79 1.85 1.92
CA ASP A 29 5.04 0.40 2.00
C ASP A 29 4.11 -0.38 2.93
N LEU A 30 3.30 0.32 3.73
CA LEU A 30 2.30 -0.29 4.60
C LEU A 30 0.87 -0.13 4.06
N ASN A 31 0.65 0.77 3.09
CA ASN A 31 -0.67 1.02 2.51
C ASN A 31 -0.91 0.12 1.26
N PRO A 32 -1.87 -0.82 1.30
CA PRO A 32 -2.23 -1.67 0.16
C PRO A 32 -2.47 -0.94 -1.16
N MET A 33 -3.06 0.26 -1.09
CA MET A 33 -3.29 1.07 -2.28
C MET A 33 -1.97 1.50 -2.91
N ASP A 34 -1.03 2.00 -2.11
CA ASP A 34 0.25 2.55 -2.58
C ASP A 34 1.22 1.44 -3.03
N PHE A 35 1.41 0.38 -2.25
CA PHE A 35 2.41 -0.64 -2.61
C PHE A 35 1.94 -1.66 -3.66
N SER A 36 0.66 -1.64 -4.05
CA SER A 36 0.08 -2.69 -4.91
C SER A 36 -0.95 -2.16 -5.91
N VAL A 37 -2.09 -1.68 -5.43
CA VAL A 37 -3.27 -1.46 -6.29
C VAL A 37 -3.01 -0.37 -7.33
N TRP A 38 -2.38 0.74 -6.96
CA TRP A 38 -2.05 1.82 -7.90
C TRP A 38 -1.16 1.34 -9.04
N GLY A 39 -0.07 0.62 -8.72
CA GLY A 39 0.83 0.08 -9.74
C GLY A 39 0.15 -0.91 -10.69
N MET A 40 -0.82 -1.69 -10.20
CA MET A 40 -1.59 -2.62 -11.04
C MET A 40 -2.58 -1.88 -11.95
N LEU A 41 -3.26 -0.83 -11.44
CA LEU A 41 -4.13 0.03 -12.27
C LEU A 41 -3.32 0.74 -13.36
N GLU A 42 -2.20 1.36 -12.98
CA GLU A 42 -1.27 1.99 -13.92
C GLU A 42 -0.81 0.98 -14.98
N GLY A 43 -0.43 -0.23 -14.59
CA GLY A 43 -0.04 -1.29 -15.52
C GLY A 43 -1.14 -1.69 -16.52
N LYS A 44 -2.43 -1.67 -16.13
CA LYS A 44 -3.56 -1.98 -17.03
C LYS A 44 -3.84 -0.90 -18.06
N ILE A 45 -3.46 0.34 -17.79
CA ILE A 45 -3.67 1.47 -18.69
C ILE A 45 -2.37 1.97 -19.35
N ALA A 46 -1.22 1.41 -18.96
CA ALA A 46 0.08 1.74 -19.52
C ALA A 46 0.08 1.58 -21.06
N GLY A 47 0.69 2.55 -21.73
CA GLY A 47 0.79 2.58 -23.20
C GLY A 47 -0.48 3.01 -23.94
N LYS A 48 -1.60 3.27 -23.24
CA LYS A 48 -2.80 3.85 -23.84
C LYS A 48 -2.71 5.38 -23.84
N VAL A 49 -3.22 6.00 -24.90
CA VAL A 49 -3.40 7.45 -25.00
C VAL A 49 -4.88 7.75 -24.82
N PHE A 50 -5.19 8.69 -23.94
CA PHE A 50 -6.55 9.14 -23.67
C PHE A 50 -6.70 10.57 -24.18
N ALA A 51 -7.76 10.84 -24.94
CA ALA A 51 -8.01 12.16 -25.52
C ALA A 51 -8.54 13.14 -24.45
N THR A 52 -9.26 12.62 -23.46
CA THR A 52 -9.86 13.41 -22.38
C THR A 52 -9.60 12.78 -21.00
N VAL A 53 -9.81 13.58 -19.96
CA VAL A 53 -9.77 13.09 -18.57
C VAL A 53 -10.89 12.07 -18.32
N ASP A 54 -12.03 12.20 -18.99
CA ASP A 54 -13.16 11.29 -18.80
C ASP A 54 -12.88 9.92 -19.46
N ASP A 55 -12.18 9.89 -20.59
CA ASP A 55 -11.69 8.62 -21.17
C ASP A 55 -10.73 7.90 -20.22
N LEU A 56 -9.83 8.65 -19.56
CA LEU A 56 -8.91 8.10 -18.57
C LEU A 56 -9.66 7.55 -17.35
N LYS A 57 -10.65 8.28 -16.82
CA LYS A 57 -11.48 7.82 -15.70
C LYS A 57 -12.24 6.55 -16.06
N ALA A 58 -12.89 6.52 -17.23
CA ALA A 58 -13.61 5.35 -17.70
C ALA A 58 -12.69 4.13 -17.82
N ALA A 59 -11.47 4.31 -18.34
CA ALA A 59 -10.49 3.24 -18.42
C ALA A 59 -10.03 2.75 -17.03
N LEU A 60 -9.86 3.65 -16.06
CA LEU A 60 -9.54 3.31 -14.68
C LEU A 60 -10.69 2.58 -13.99
N GLU A 61 -11.95 2.97 -14.21
CA GLU A 61 -13.13 2.28 -13.70
C GLU A 61 -13.23 0.85 -14.23
N VAL A 62 -13.00 0.66 -15.53
CA VAL A 62 -12.92 -0.68 -16.14
C VAL A 62 -11.76 -1.49 -15.54
N ALA A 63 -10.58 -0.87 -15.38
CA ALA A 63 -9.44 -1.53 -14.77
C ALA A 63 -9.73 -1.94 -13.31
N TRP A 64 -10.39 -1.08 -12.54
CA TRP A 64 -10.83 -1.33 -11.16
C TRP A 64 -11.84 -2.47 -11.07
N ALA A 65 -12.87 -2.46 -11.93
CA ALA A 65 -13.86 -3.53 -11.97
C ALA A 65 -13.25 -4.89 -12.36
N SER A 66 -12.11 -4.89 -13.05
CA SER A 66 -11.39 -6.10 -13.45
C SER A 66 -10.43 -6.65 -12.39
N ILE A 67 -10.38 -6.06 -11.20
CA ILE A 67 -9.53 -6.55 -10.11
C ILE A 67 -10.17 -7.81 -9.52
N ASP A 68 -9.43 -8.92 -9.57
CA ASP A 68 -9.83 -10.18 -8.98
C ASP A 68 -9.74 -10.14 -7.44
N ASP A 69 -10.74 -10.73 -6.77
CA ASP A 69 -10.80 -10.88 -5.31
C ASP A 69 -9.58 -11.62 -4.75
N GLY A 70 -9.04 -12.59 -5.48
CA GLY A 70 -7.81 -13.28 -5.13
C GLY A 70 -6.60 -12.35 -5.08
N TYR A 71 -6.49 -11.40 -6.03
CA TYR A 71 -5.46 -10.36 -6.02
C TYR A 71 -5.58 -9.45 -4.78
N LEU A 72 -6.80 -8.98 -4.48
CA LEU A 72 -7.04 -8.15 -3.29
C LEU A 72 -6.72 -8.91 -1.99
N ARG A 73 -7.12 -10.19 -1.90
CA ARG A 73 -6.85 -11.03 -0.73
C ARG A 73 -5.36 -11.25 -0.51
N ARG A 74 -4.58 -11.50 -1.57
CA ARG A 74 -3.11 -11.59 -1.48
C ARG A 74 -2.49 -10.26 -1.04
N THR A 75 -2.96 -9.16 -1.59
CA THR A 75 -2.48 -7.80 -1.24
C THR A 75 -2.71 -7.53 0.25
N VAL A 76 -3.92 -7.72 0.76
CA VAL A 76 -4.25 -7.53 2.18
C VAL A 76 -3.46 -8.48 3.07
N ASN A 77 -3.32 -9.75 2.68
CA ASN A 77 -2.53 -10.72 3.46
C ASN A 77 -1.04 -10.34 3.53
N SER A 78 -0.50 -9.66 2.52
CA SER A 78 0.90 -9.19 2.50
C SER A 78 1.18 -8.07 3.51
N VAL A 79 0.16 -7.32 3.95
CA VAL A 79 0.31 -6.24 4.94
C VAL A 79 0.90 -6.77 6.23
N LYS A 80 0.48 -7.96 6.68
CA LYS A 80 1.02 -8.58 7.90
C LYS A 80 2.51 -8.87 7.78
N LYS A 81 2.98 -9.30 6.60
CA LYS A 81 4.41 -9.54 6.32
C LYS A 81 5.18 -8.22 6.34
N ARG A 82 4.67 -7.20 5.64
CA ARG A 82 5.24 -5.85 5.58
C ARG A 82 5.34 -5.18 6.96
N LEU A 83 4.30 -5.29 7.78
CA LEU A 83 4.32 -4.81 9.17
C LEU A 83 5.40 -5.49 10.00
N ARG A 84 5.54 -6.83 9.92
CA ARG A 84 6.60 -7.56 10.63
C ARG A 84 8.00 -7.13 10.16
N ALA A 85 8.17 -6.93 8.86
CA ALA A 85 9.41 -6.44 8.27
C ALA A 85 9.75 -5.01 8.78
N CYS A 86 8.76 -4.12 8.82
CA CYS A 86 8.88 -2.78 9.38
C CYS A 86 9.28 -2.78 10.87
N VAL A 87 8.66 -3.64 11.68
CA VAL A 87 9.04 -3.85 13.09
C VAL A 87 10.49 -4.31 13.21
N LYS A 88 10.91 -5.29 12.38
CA LYS A 88 12.29 -5.80 12.36
C LYS A 88 13.29 -4.71 11.96
N ALA A 89 12.93 -3.85 11.01
CA ALA A 89 13.70 -2.69 10.60
C ALA A 89 13.59 -1.48 11.56
N ARG A 90 12.84 -1.61 12.66
CA ARG A 90 12.57 -0.53 13.64
C ARG A 90 12.03 0.73 12.98
N GLY A 91 11.17 0.59 11.96
CA GLY A 91 10.59 1.71 11.22
C GLY A 91 11.46 2.27 10.08
N SER A 92 12.64 1.72 9.82
CA SER A 92 13.43 2.01 8.61
C SER A 92 12.88 1.28 7.39
N ASN A 93 13.37 1.62 6.19
CA ASN A 93 13.04 0.90 4.96
C ASN A 93 13.33 -0.61 5.10
N PHE A 94 12.44 -1.43 4.56
CA PHE A 94 12.44 -2.88 4.82
C PHE A 94 12.30 -3.71 3.54
N GLU A 95 12.55 -3.14 2.36
CA GLU A 95 12.47 -3.84 1.07
C GLU A 95 13.32 -5.12 1.02
N ILE A 96 14.52 -5.10 1.62
CA ILE A 96 15.44 -6.27 1.70
C ILE A 96 14.88 -7.37 2.62
N LEU A 97 13.85 -7.06 3.43
CA LEU A 97 13.19 -7.98 4.36
C LEU A 97 11.85 -8.51 3.84
N LEU A 98 11.44 -8.11 2.63
CA LEU A 98 10.15 -8.47 2.00
C LEU A 98 10.14 -9.76 1.21
#